data_AF-A0A1A7Y045-F1
#
_entry.id   AF-A0A1A7Y045-F1
#
_cell.length_a   1.000
_cell.length_b   1.000
_cell.length_c   1.000
_cell.angle_alpha   90.00
_cell.angle_beta   90.00
_cell.angle_gamma   90.00
#
_symmetry.space_group_name_H-M   'P 1'
#
loop_
_entity.id
_entity.type
_entity.pdbx_description
1 polymer ?
#
loop_
_entity_poly.entity_id
_entity_poly.type
_entity_poly.pdbx_seq_one_letter_code
_entity_poly.pdbx_strand_id
1 'polypeptide(L)' 'FRQVHLMKPDEVPTACCAPTKLSPISVLFYDDNNNVILKKHRNMVVKTCGCL' A
#
# COMPACT_ATOMS: atom_id res chain seq x y z
N PHE A 1 -16.39 -3.92 -8.80
CA PHE A 1 -16.62 -2.51 -8.43
C PHE A 1 -17.06 -1.64 -9.61
N ARG A 2 -16.27 -1.55 -10.70
CA ARG A 2 -16.62 -0.71 -11.87
C ARG A 2 -18.04 -0.98 -12.43
N GLN A 3 -18.44 -2.24 -12.57
CA GLN A 3 -19.74 -2.60 -13.16
C GLN A 3 -20.94 -2.34 -12.22
N VAL A 4 -20.76 -2.51 -10.90
CA VAL A 4 -21.81 -2.25 -9.91
C VAL A 4 -21.99 -0.76 -9.61
N HIS A 5 -20.89 0.01 -9.63
CA HIS A 5 -20.95 1.47 -9.51
C HIS A 5 -21.73 2.12 -10.68
N LEU A 6 -21.57 1.60 -11.91
CA LEU A 6 -22.36 2.08 -13.06
C LEU A 6 -23.86 1.77 -12.95
N MET A 7 -24.25 0.71 -12.23
CA MET A 7 -25.66 0.36 -12.04
C MET A 7 -26.30 1.10 -10.86
N LYS A 8 -25.53 1.40 -9.82
CA LYS A 8 -25.99 2.14 -8.63
C LYS A 8 -24.89 3.05 -8.07
N PRO A 9 -24.76 4.28 -8.60
CA PRO A 9 -23.69 5.20 -8.21
C PRO A 9 -23.85 5.78 -6.78
N ASP A 10 -25.07 5.86 -6.25
CA ASP A 10 -25.34 6.36 -4.89
C ASP A 10 -25.07 5.33 -3.77
N GLU A 11 -25.17 4.03 -4.07
CA GLU A 11 -24.95 2.95 -3.10
C GLU A 11 -23.49 2.48 -3.04
N VAL A 12 -22.68 2.76 -4.07
CA VAL A 12 -21.31 2.24 -4.20
C VAL A 12 -20.34 3.34 -4.56
N PRO A 13 -19.27 3.59 -3.76
CA PRO A 13 -18.27 4.60 -4.10
C PRO A 13 -17.50 4.24 -5.38
N THR A 14 -16.97 5.27 -6.05
CA THR A 14 -16.13 5.11 -7.25
C THR A 14 -14.90 4.25 -6.96
N ALA A 15 -14.47 3.46 -7.93
CA ALA A 15 -13.23 2.70 -7.79
C ALA A 15 -12.03 3.63 -7.56
N CYS A 16 -11.20 3.31 -6.58
CA CYS A 16 -10.06 4.15 -6.18
C CYS A 16 -8.73 3.49 -6.56
N CYS A 17 -7.73 4.31 -6.88
CA CYS A 17 -6.38 3.82 -7.15
C CYS A 17 -5.73 3.40 -5.83
N ALA A 18 -5.50 2.10 -5.67
CA ALA A 18 -4.86 1.54 -4.49
C ALA A 18 -3.68 0.63 -4.88
N PRO A 19 -2.66 0.49 -4.01
CA PRO A 19 -1.55 -0.43 -4.24
C PRO A 19 -2.05 -1.88 -4.30
N THR A 20 -1.78 -2.58 -5.40
CA THR A 20 -2.11 -4.01 -5.56
C THR A 20 -0.94 -4.91 -5.26
N LYS A 21 0.29 -4.41 -5.44
CA LYS A 21 1.52 -5.15 -5.15
C LYS A 21 2.49 -4.27 -4.39
N LEU A 22 2.95 -4.77 -3.25
CA LEU A 22 3.94 -4.11 -2.40
C LEU A 22 5.19 -5.01 -2.31
N SER A 23 6.37 -4.40 -2.22
CA SER A 23 7.64 -5.09 -2.00
C SER A 23 8.30 -4.67 -0.68
N PRO A 24 9.08 -5.56 -0.05
CA PRO A 24 9.83 -5.23 1.16
C PRO A 24 11.03 -4.32 0.88
N ILE A 25 11.42 -3.52 1.87
CA ILE A 25 12.66 -2.74 1.89
C ILE A 25 13.43 -2.97 3.20
N SER A 26 14.76 -2.91 3.14
CA SER A 26 15.62 -2.97 4.32
C SER A 26 16.03 -1.56 4.72
N VAL A 27 15.76 -1.19 5.96
CA VAL A 27 16.10 0.12 6.53
C VAL A 27 17.15 -0.09 7.61
N LEU A 28 18.24 0.68 7.51
CA LEU A 28 19.27 0.78 8.53
C LEU A 28 19.03 2.08 9.30
N PHE A 29 18.85 2.01 10.62
CA PHE A 29 18.64 3.19 11.46
C PHE A 29 19.26 3.01 12.84
N TYR A 30 19.45 4.13 13.55
CA TYR A 30 19.87 4.14 14.95
C TYR A 30 18.65 4.09 15.86
N ASP A 31 18.66 3.23 16.88
CA ASP A 31 17.65 3.26 17.95
C ASP A 31 17.95 4.36 18.98
N ASP A 32 17.06 4.54 19.96
CA ASP A 32 17.20 5.54 21.03
C ASP A 32 18.44 5.30 21.93
N ASN A 33 19.06 4.12 21.84
CA ASN A 33 20.27 3.73 22.56
C ASN A 33 21.53 3.80 21.66
N ASN A 34 21.46 4.47 20.50
CA ASN A 34 22.52 4.57 19.50
C ASN A 34 22.98 3.22 18.92
N ASN A 35 22.16 2.17 19.00
CA ASN A 35 22.47 0.90 18.35
C ASN A 35 22.10 0.94 16.87
N VAL A 36 22.96 0.36 16.02
CA VAL A 36 22.68 0.20 14.59
C VAL A 36 21.73 -0.98 14.39
N ILE A 37 20.52 -0.71 13.91
CA ILE A 37 19.51 -1.74 13.63
C ILE A 37 19.23 -1.81 12.14
N LEU A 38 19.36 -3.01 11.57
CA LEU A 38 18.90 -3.34 10.22
C LEU A 38 17.53 -4.03 10.31
N LYS A 39 16.47 -3.35 9.85
CA LYS A 39 15.10 -3.89 9.86
C LYS A 39 14.54 -4.02 8.46
N LYS A 40 14.01 -5.20 8.14
CA LYS A 40 13.33 -5.46 6.87
C LYS A 40 11.83 -5.18 7.01
N HIS A 41 11.39 -4.04 6.52
CA HIS A 41 9.98 -3.65 6.53
C HIS A 41 9.26 -4.24 5.32
N ARG A 42 8.29 -5.12 5.58
CA ARG A 42 7.42 -5.69 4.55
C ARG A 42 6.42 -4.62 4.09
N ASN A 43 6.02 -4.69 2.83
CA ASN A 43 4.94 -3.88 2.26
C ASN A 43 5.16 -2.35 2.24
N MET A 44 6.41 -1.89 2.15
CA MET A 44 6.72 -0.45 2.17
C MET A 44 6.79 0.20 0.79
N VAL A 45 7.11 -0.57 -0.26
CA VAL A 45 7.35 -0.01 -1.59
C VAL A 45 6.24 -0.48 -2.53
N VAL A 46 5.48 0.46 -3.10
CA VAL A 46 4.45 0.17 -4.11
C VAL A 46 5.12 -0.24 -5.41
N LYS A 47 4.80 -1.44 -5.90
CA LYS A 47 5.25 -1.95 -7.20
C LYS A 47 4.21 -1.77 -8.29
N THR A 48 2.94 -1.85 -7.93
CA THR A 48 1.84 -1.76 -8.90
C THR A 48 0.61 -1.20 -8.20
N CYS A 49 -0.11 -0.33 -8.90
CA CYS A 49 -1.41 0.19 -8.48
C CYS A 49 -2.50 -0.42 -9.35
N GLY A 50 -3.70 -0.55 -8.80
CA GLY A 50 -4.89 -0.95 -9.53
C GLY A 50 -6.11 -0.20 -9.00
N CYS A 51 -7.16 -0.17 -9.80
CA CYS A 51 -8.45 0.37 -9.36
C CYS A 51 -9.19 -0.72 -8.58
N LEU A 52 -9.41 -0.49 -7.29
CA LEU A 52 -10.27 -1.31 -6.43
C LEU A 52 -11.67 -0.71 -6.43
#